data_AF-A0A1Z4QBX1-F1
#
_entry.id   AF-A0A1Z4QBX1-F1
#
_cell.length_a   1.000
_cell.length_b   1.000
_cell.length_c   1.000
_cell.angle_alpha   90.00
_cell.angle_beta   90.00
_cell.angle_gamma   90.00
#
_symmetry.space_group_name_H-M   'P 1'
#
loop_
_entity.id
_entity.type
_entity.pdbx_description
1 polymer ?
#
loop_
_entity_poly.entity_id
_entity_poly.type
_entity_poly.pdbx_seq_one_letter_code
_entity_poly.pdbx_strand_id
1 'polypeptide(L)'
;MSAKLKLFLILILSIFATAGAGIFITQRQPSTLTVEASDRQQQQSFAVQQSQELLSFPERSNYKTIPLESINSVLQGSDPANLALNAFEDITSAAKTPKVEVVYPQHNQALVTITQIRHSDRNSVNAIKYRVEMTTFGRSLLVSSPPVWQIVWAGSQVQCWTGSHPQTTLSQKCR
;
A
#
# COMPACT_ATOMS: atom_id res chain seq x y z
N MET A 1 -42.21 -48.02 -41.82
CA MET A 1 -42.71 -46.65 -41.51
C MET A 1 -41.96 -45.65 -42.37
N SER A 2 -42.67 -44.89 -43.21
CA SER A 2 -42.10 -44.00 -44.23
C SER A 2 -41.37 -42.80 -43.61
N ALA A 3 -40.20 -42.43 -44.15
CA ALA A 3 -39.36 -41.34 -43.65
C ALA A 3 -40.09 -39.99 -43.53
N LYS A 4 -41.13 -39.79 -44.34
CA LYS A 4 -42.01 -38.62 -44.28
C LYS A 4 -42.81 -38.52 -42.97
N LEU A 5 -43.23 -39.66 -42.41
CA LEU A 5 -43.95 -39.71 -41.13
C LEU A 5 -43.03 -39.38 -39.94
N LYS A 6 -41.75 -39.77 -40.02
CA LYS A 6 -40.74 -39.47 -39.00
C LYS A 6 -40.43 -37.97 -38.95
N LEU A 7 -40.28 -37.32 -40.10
CA LEU A 7 -40.07 -35.87 -40.17
C LEU A 7 -41.29 -35.08 -39.69
N PHE A 8 -42.50 -35.57 -40.00
CA PHE A 8 -43.74 -34.93 -39.53
C PHE A 8 -43.87 -34.99 -38.00
N LEU A 9 -43.47 -36.11 -37.36
CA LEU A 9 -43.44 -36.23 -35.90
C LEU A 9 -42.41 -35.29 -35.24
N ILE A 10 -41.23 -35.10 -35.84
CA ILE A 10 -40.20 -34.19 -35.32
C ILE A 10 -40.68 -32.73 -35.37
N LEU A 11 -41.43 -32.35 -36.40
CA LEU A 11 -41.96 -30.98 -36.54
C LEU A 11 -42.98 -30.64 -35.43
N ILE A 12 -43.83 -31.59 -35.03
CA ILE A 12 -44.90 -31.36 -34.04
C ILE A 12 -44.36 -31.34 -32.60
N LEU A 13 -43.25 -32.03 -32.31
CA LEU A 13 -42.62 -32.07 -30.99
C LEU A 13 -41.80 -30.81 -30.62
N SER A 14 -41.66 -29.84 -31.53
CA SER A 14 -40.89 -28.61 -31.29
C SER A 14 -41.65 -27.51 -30.51
N ILE A 15 -42.91 -27.75 -30.11
CA ILE A 15 -43.71 -26.77 -29.37
C ILE A 15 -43.84 -27.21 -27.91
N PHE A 16 -42.74 -27.21 -27.17
CA PHE A 16 -42.79 -27.17 -25.72
C PHE A 16 -42.39 -25.76 -25.27
N ALA A 17 -43.42 -24.99 -24.91
CA ALA A 17 -43.31 -23.69 -24.31
C ALA A 17 -42.56 -23.77 -22.97
N THR A 18 -41.33 -23.27 -22.92
CA THR A 18 -40.61 -23.01 -21.68
C THR A 18 -41.18 -21.74 -21.04
N ALA A 19 -42.29 -21.87 -20.32
CA ALA A 19 -42.66 -20.92 -19.28
C ALA A 19 -41.76 -21.19 -18.07
N GLY A 20 -40.53 -20.67 -18.12
CA GLY A 20 -39.60 -20.70 -16.99
C GLY A 20 -40.09 -19.73 -15.92
N ALA A 21 -40.62 -20.28 -14.82
CA ALA A 21 -40.94 -19.54 -13.62
C ALA A 21 -39.71 -18.75 -13.14
N GLY A 22 -39.84 -17.42 -13.03
CA GLY A 22 -38.83 -16.58 -12.39
C GLY A 22 -38.71 -16.96 -10.92
N ILE A 23 -37.56 -17.48 -10.52
CA ILE A 23 -37.25 -17.65 -9.10
C ILE A 23 -36.86 -16.27 -8.57
N PHE A 24 -37.74 -15.63 -7.81
CA PHE A 24 -37.39 -14.45 -7.05
C PHE A 24 -36.41 -14.87 -5.95
N ILE A 25 -35.11 -14.60 -6.16
CA ILE A 25 -34.13 -14.62 -5.08
C ILE A 25 -34.47 -13.44 -4.19
N THR A 26 -35.14 -13.72 -3.06
CA THR A 26 -35.24 -12.77 -1.96
C THR A 26 -33.87 -12.70 -1.29
N GLN A 27 -33.01 -11.83 -1.83
CA GLN A 27 -31.81 -11.41 -1.12
C GLN A 27 -32.30 -10.70 0.14
N ARG A 28 -32.16 -11.35 1.30
CA ARG A 28 -32.34 -10.69 2.60
C ARG A 28 -31.27 -9.61 2.72
N GLN A 29 -31.62 -8.42 2.26
CA GLN A 29 -31.02 -7.18 2.73
C GLN A 29 -31.35 -7.11 4.22
N PRO A 30 -30.37 -7.01 5.13
CA PRO A 30 -30.67 -6.59 6.48
C PRO A 30 -31.22 -5.17 6.37
N SER A 31 -32.51 -5.00 6.68
CA SER A 31 -33.13 -3.70 6.87
C SER A 31 -32.43 -3.01 8.05
N THR A 32 -31.45 -2.16 7.75
CA THR A 32 -31.09 -1.09 8.68
C THR A 32 -32.24 -0.11 8.67
N LEU A 33 -32.92 0.02 9.81
CA LEU A 33 -33.84 1.11 10.11
C LEU A 33 -33.15 2.45 9.77
N THR A 34 -33.56 3.06 8.67
CA THR A 34 -33.27 4.45 8.37
C THR A 34 -34.10 5.29 9.34
N VAL A 35 -33.54 5.58 10.51
CA VAL A 35 -33.92 6.77 11.27
C VAL A 35 -33.15 7.92 10.67
N GLU A 36 -33.91 8.81 10.05
CA GLU A 36 -33.51 10.10 9.55
C GLU A 36 -32.83 10.91 10.67
N ALA A 37 -31.50 11.06 10.58
CA ALA A 37 -30.72 12.08 11.27
C ALA A 37 -29.46 12.33 10.43
N SER A 38 -29.60 13.23 9.47
CA SER A 38 -28.52 13.81 8.67
C SER A 38 -27.50 14.47 9.59
N ASP A 39 -26.30 13.87 9.71
CA ASP A 39 -24.98 14.54 9.87
C ASP A 39 -23.86 13.62 10.40
N ARG A 40 -24.15 12.39 10.85
CA ARG A 40 -23.14 11.55 11.54
C ARG A 40 -22.38 10.51 10.70
N GLN A 41 -22.75 10.27 9.44
CA GLN A 41 -22.14 9.20 8.64
C GLN A 41 -20.79 9.56 8.02
N GLN A 42 -20.40 10.83 7.96
CA GLN A 42 -19.10 11.20 7.39
C GLN A 42 -17.92 10.95 8.33
N GLN A 43 -18.13 10.78 9.64
CA GLN A 43 -17.05 10.54 10.62
C GLN A 43 -16.71 9.06 10.85
N GLN A 44 -17.61 8.12 10.52
CA GLN A 44 -17.36 6.70 10.76
C GLN A 44 -16.54 6.01 9.64
N SER A 45 -16.56 6.53 8.42
CA SER A 45 -15.71 6.05 7.33
C SER A 45 -14.24 6.40 7.55
N PHE A 46 -13.94 7.59 8.09
CA PHE A 46 -12.58 7.96 8.50
C PHE A 46 -12.12 7.14 9.70
N ALA A 47 -12.96 6.93 10.72
CA ALA A 47 -12.56 6.21 11.93
C ALA A 47 -12.23 4.72 11.68
N VAL A 48 -12.92 4.06 10.75
CA VAL A 48 -12.65 2.66 10.39
C VAL A 48 -11.40 2.53 9.53
N GLN A 49 -11.20 3.42 8.54
CA GLN A 49 -9.93 3.48 7.79
C GLN A 49 -8.73 3.81 8.70
N GLN A 50 -8.89 4.74 9.63
CA GLN A 50 -7.86 5.14 10.60
C GLN A 50 -7.54 4.02 11.59
N SER A 51 -8.52 3.16 11.93
CA SER A 51 -8.32 2.01 12.82
C SER A 51 -7.67 0.81 12.11
N GLN A 52 -7.86 0.66 10.80
CA GLN A 52 -7.18 -0.36 9.99
C GLN A 52 -5.77 0.09 9.54
N GLU A 53 -5.53 1.40 9.41
CA GLU A 53 -4.20 1.96 9.21
C GLU A 53 -3.31 1.79 10.46
N LEU A 54 -3.90 1.82 11.66
CA LEU A 54 -3.18 1.67 12.92
C LEU A 54 -2.67 0.25 13.19
N LEU A 55 -3.22 -0.78 12.54
CA LEU A 55 -2.90 -2.19 12.82
C LEU A 55 -1.72 -2.75 12.02
N SER A 56 -1.15 -1.99 11.08
CA SER A 56 -0.11 -2.56 10.20
C SER A 56 1.33 -2.20 10.54
N PHE A 57 1.64 -1.08 11.20
CA PHE A 57 3.04 -0.67 11.46
C PHE A 57 3.22 0.19 12.72
N PRO A 58 3.38 -0.42 13.92
CA PRO A 58 3.59 0.32 15.19
C PRO A 58 4.88 1.17 15.19
N GLU A 59 5.77 1.00 14.21
CA GLU A 59 7.03 1.73 14.12
C GLU A 59 6.94 3.12 13.46
N ARG A 60 5.83 3.47 12.81
CA ARG A 60 5.69 4.79 12.15
C ARG A 60 5.86 5.96 13.13
N SER A 61 5.55 5.77 14.41
CA SER A 61 5.71 6.77 15.48
C SER A 61 7.16 7.23 15.67
N ASN A 62 8.14 6.43 15.26
CA ASN A 62 9.56 6.73 15.40
C ASN A 62 10.12 7.56 14.23
N TYR A 63 9.28 7.86 13.23
CA TYR A 63 9.64 8.56 12.01
C TYR A 63 8.87 9.86 11.88
N LYS A 64 9.55 10.90 11.40
CA LYS A 64 8.90 12.09 10.88
C LYS A 64 8.33 11.76 9.51
N THR A 65 7.00 11.79 9.38
CA THR A 65 6.30 11.56 8.11
C THR A 65 6.74 12.58 7.05
N ILE A 66 6.97 12.09 5.85
CA ILE A 66 7.25 12.89 4.65
C ILE A 66 5.98 12.84 3.80
N PRO A 67 5.32 13.98 3.54
CA PRO A 67 4.14 14.01 2.69
C PRO A 67 4.48 13.52 1.27
N LEU A 68 3.66 12.64 0.69
CA LEU A 68 3.96 12.05 -0.62
C LEU A 68 3.95 13.09 -1.75
N GLU A 69 3.16 14.15 -1.59
CA GLU A 69 3.10 15.31 -2.47
C GLU A 69 4.40 16.14 -2.49
N SER A 70 5.28 15.95 -1.50
CA SER A 70 6.60 16.60 -1.47
C SER A 70 7.67 15.82 -2.24
N ILE A 71 7.35 14.60 -2.69
CA ILE A 71 8.26 13.74 -3.47
C ILE A 71 8.10 14.09 -4.96
N ASN A 72 9.14 14.65 -5.56
CA ASN A 72 9.15 15.11 -6.96
C ASN A 72 9.41 13.98 -7.98
N SER A 73 9.28 12.72 -7.58
CA SER A 73 9.51 11.54 -8.42
C SER A 73 8.22 10.78 -8.69
N VAL A 74 8.27 9.81 -9.61
CA VAL A 74 7.18 8.87 -9.81
C VAL A 74 6.98 8.05 -8.52
N LEU A 75 5.73 7.91 -8.07
CA LEU A 75 5.36 7.14 -6.87
C LEU A 75 5.06 5.66 -7.16
N GLN A 76 5.22 5.23 -8.41
CA GLN A 76 4.94 3.88 -8.87
C GLN A 76 6.10 3.33 -9.71
N GLY A 77 6.34 2.02 -9.63
CA GLY A 77 7.44 1.36 -10.36
C GLY A 77 7.44 -0.15 -10.18
N SER A 78 8.32 -0.84 -10.89
CA SER A 78 8.44 -2.31 -10.84
C SER A 78 9.41 -2.82 -9.78
N ASP A 79 10.38 -2.00 -9.38
CA ASP A 79 11.41 -2.34 -8.40
C ASP A 79 11.31 -1.43 -7.16
N PRO A 80 10.95 -1.98 -5.98
CA PRO A 80 10.86 -1.22 -4.74
C PRO A 80 12.16 -0.49 -4.36
N ALA A 81 13.32 -1.10 -4.58
CA ALA A 81 14.58 -0.50 -4.15
C ALA A 81 14.88 0.78 -4.94
N ASN A 82 14.80 0.68 -6.27
CA ASN A 82 15.00 1.81 -7.17
C ASN A 82 13.90 2.86 -7.01
N LEU A 83 12.64 2.46 -6.83
CA LEU A 83 11.54 3.39 -6.59
C LEU A 83 11.76 4.22 -5.32
N ALA A 84 12.23 3.58 -4.24
CA ALA A 84 12.55 4.28 -3.00
C ALA A 84 13.77 5.20 -3.15
N LEU A 85 14.82 4.76 -3.84
CA LEU A 85 16.01 5.58 -4.08
C LEU A 85 15.67 6.84 -4.87
N ASN A 86 14.89 6.70 -5.95
CA ASN A 86 14.46 7.82 -6.79
C ASN A 86 13.61 8.83 -6.00
N ALA A 87 12.78 8.35 -5.05
CA ALA A 87 11.99 9.22 -4.18
C ALA A 87 12.83 10.12 -3.26
N PHE A 88 14.09 9.76 -3.01
CA PHE A 88 15.01 10.53 -2.16
C PHE A 88 16.33 10.86 -2.85
N GLU A 89 16.39 10.82 -4.18
CA GLU A 89 17.63 11.01 -4.95
C GLU A 89 18.32 12.34 -4.60
N ASP A 90 17.56 13.43 -4.61
CA ASP A 90 18.02 14.78 -4.23
C ASP A 90 18.59 14.85 -2.80
N ILE A 91 18.09 14.01 -1.90
CA ILE A 91 18.47 13.99 -0.48
C ILE A 91 19.64 13.02 -0.22
N THR A 92 19.74 11.96 -1.03
CA THR A 92 20.75 10.88 -0.92
C THR A 92 22.06 11.19 -1.65
N SER A 93 22.04 12.10 -2.64
CA SER A 93 23.22 12.56 -3.39
C SER A 93 24.41 12.98 -2.51
N ALA A 94 24.15 13.48 -1.29
CA ALA A 94 25.19 13.89 -0.35
C ALA A 94 25.96 12.72 0.31
N ALA A 95 25.47 11.48 0.22
CA ALA A 95 26.10 10.31 0.82
C ALA A 95 26.87 9.49 -0.24
N LYS A 96 28.10 9.08 0.08
CA LYS A 96 29.01 8.37 -0.85
C LYS A 96 28.42 7.09 -1.45
N THR A 97 27.50 6.45 -0.73
CA THR A 97 26.59 5.38 -1.21
C THR A 97 25.61 5.05 -0.07
N PRO A 98 24.29 5.27 -0.23
CA PRO A 98 23.33 4.90 0.81
C PRO A 98 23.21 3.38 0.93
N LYS A 99 23.04 2.86 2.15
CA LYS A 99 22.71 1.45 2.38
C LYS A 99 21.21 1.26 2.18
N VAL A 100 20.81 0.34 1.32
CA VAL A 100 19.40 0.05 1.03
C VAL A 100 19.07 -1.37 1.48
N GLU A 101 17.97 -1.51 2.24
CA GLU A 101 17.44 -2.78 2.71
C GLU A 101 15.98 -2.89 2.30
N VAL A 102 15.59 -4.02 1.70
CA VAL A 102 14.22 -4.28 1.29
C VAL A 102 13.69 -5.49 2.05
N VAL A 103 12.52 -5.34 2.66
CA VAL A 103 11.82 -6.41 3.39
C VAL A 103 10.39 -6.52 2.87
N TYR A 104 9.92 -7.74 2.64
CA TYR A 104 8.55 -8.03 2.20
C TYR A 104 7.78 -8.69 3.33
N PRO A 105 7.11 -7.92 4.22
CA PRO A 105 6.35 -8.50 5.33
C PRO A 105 5.12 -9.27 4.84
N GLN A 106 4.58 -8.90 3.67
CA GLN A 106 3.47 -9.55 2.99
C GLN A 106 3.75 -9.56 1.48
N HIS A 107 3.13 -10.48 0.74
CA HIS A 107 3.30 -10.61 -0.71
C HIS A 107 2.96 -9.33 -1.50
N ASN A 108 2.06 -8.51 -0.98
CA ASN A 108 1.58 -7.28 -1.57
C ASN A 108 2.17 -6.03 -0.90
N GLN A 109 3.19 -6.18 -0.05
CA GLN A 109 3.81 -5.10 0.72
C GLN A 109 5.33 -5.15 0.63
N ALA A 110 5.96 -3.99 0.49
CA ALA A 110 7.40 -3.85 0.56
C ALA A 110 7.77 -2.69 1.48
N LEU A 111 8.78 -2.92 2.33
CA LEU A 111 9.38 -1.91 3.19
C LEU A 111 10.81 -1.71 2.72
N VAL A 112 11.12 -0.48 2.33
CA VAL A 112 12.47 -0.09 1.95
C VAL A 112 13.03 0.84 3.00
N THR A 113 14.18 0.47 3.54
CA THR A 113 14.96 1.29 4.46
C THR A 113 16.20 1.79 3.74
N ILE A 114 16.38 3.11 3.72
CA ILE A 114 17.57 3.76 3.15
C ILE A 114 18.32 4.40 4.31
N THR A 115 19.55 3.96 4.57
CA THR A 115 20.40 4.53 5.63
C THR A 115 21.51 5.33 4.99
N GLN A 116 21.56 6.63 5.30
CA GLN A 116 22.64 7.52 4.93
C GLN A 116 23.51 7.81 6.15
N ILE A 117 24.81 7.53 6.05
CA ILE A 117 25.78 7.90 7.09
C ILE A 117 26.43 9.21 6.66
N ARG A 118 26.33 10.24 7.52
CA ARG A 118 27.02 11.51 7.36
C ARG A 118 28.08 11.63 8.44
N HIS A 119 29.32 11.78 8.02
CA HIS A 119 30.42 12.13 8.91
C HIS A 119 30.39 13.64 9.14
N SER A 120 30.29 14.07 10.40
CA SER A 120 30.44 15.48 10.77
C SER A 120 31.88 15.74 11.23
N ASP A 121 32.36 16.96 11.00
CA ASP A 121 33.75 17.39 11.25
C ASP A 121 34.22 17.29 12.72
N ARG A 122 33.33 17.00 13.67
CA ARG A 122 33.63 16.93 15.13
C ARG A 122 33.32 15.58 15.77
N ASN A 123 33.85 14.49 15.21
CA ASN A 123 33.78 13.14 15.81
C ASN A 123 32.35 12.60 16.08
N SER A 124 31.31 13.27 15.57
CA SER A 124 29.93 12.80 15.65
C SER A 124 29.55 12.17 14.31
N VAL A 125 29.02 10.95 14.37
CA VAL A 125 28.43 10.29 13.21
C VAL A 125 26.92 10.49 13.32
N ASN A 126 26.34 11.13 12.29
CA ASN A 126 24.90 11.26 12.17
C ASN A 126 24.44 10.34 11.04
N ALA A 127 23.46 9.49 11.32
CA ALA A 127 22.82 8.68 10.30
C ALA A 127 21.38 9.16 10.10
N ILE A 128 20.95 9.27 8.84
CA ILE A 128 19.54 9.50 8.52
C ILE A 128 18.99 8.23 7.91
N LYS A 129 17.94 7.70 8.55
CA LYS A 129 17.22 6.52 8.10
C LYS A 129 15.91 6.97 7.47
N TYR A 130 15.76 6.74 6.18
CA TYR A 130 14.50 6.88 5.47
C TYR A 130 13.81 5.53 5.43
N ARG A 131 12.49 5.54 5.53
CA ARG A 131 11.64 4.37 5.39
C ARG A 131 10.55 4.68 4.39
N VAL A 132 10.35 3.75 3.48
CA VAL A 132 9.31 3.79 2.45
C VAL A 132 8.47 2.55 2.59
N GLU A 133 7.17 2.73 2.65
CA GLU A 133 6.22 1.64 2.64
C GLU A 133 5.48 1.65 1.31
N MET A 134 5.43 0.49 0.69
CA MET A 134 4.84 0.30 -0.63
C MET A 134 3.84 -0.83 -0.62
N THR A 135 2.82 -0.70 -1.45
CA THR A 135 1.85 -1.75 -1.74
C THR A 135 1.82 -2.05 -3.21
N THR A 136 1.44 -3.27 -3.59
CA THR A 136 1.22 -3.58 -5.00
C THR A 136 -0.02 -2.85 -5.53
N PHE A 137 0.11 -2.17 -6.66
CA PHE A 137 -0.94 -1.47 -7.35
C PHE A 137 -1.51 -2.32 -8.50
N GLY A 138 -2.83 -2.49 -8.51
CA GLY A 138 -3.56 -3.16 -9.58
C GLY A 138 -3.40 -4.68 -9.61
N ARG A 139 -3.97 -5.29 -10.65
CA ARG A 139 -3.81 -6.71 -10.97
C ARG A 139 -2.90 -6.83 -12.16
N SER A 140 -1.93 -7.73 -12.08
CA SER A 140 -1.11 -8.07 -13.23
C SER A 140 -2.00 -8.60 -14.36
N LEU A 141 -1.94 -7.99 -15.55
CA LEU A 141 -2.74 -8.43 -16.71
C LEU A 141 -2.35 -9.82 -17.18
N LEU A 142 -1.12 -10.24 -16.89
CA LEU A 142 -0.58 -11.56 -17.16
C LEU A 142 -0.12 -12.20 -15.85
N VAL A 143 -0.37 -13.49 -15.67
CA VAL A 143 -0.01 -14.25 -14.45
C VAL A 143 1.49 -14.18 -14.13
N SER A 144 2.33 -13.89 -15.12
CA SER A 144 3.79 -13.84 -15.00
C SER A 144 4.40 -12.43 -14.94
N SER A 145 3.62 -11.35 -15.05
CA SER A 145 4.22 -10.01 -14.98
C SER A 145 4.53 -9.63 -13.52
N PRO A 146 5.66 -8.94 -13.29
CA PRO A 146 6.01 -8.45 -11.95
C PRO A 146 4.94 -7.47 -11.44
N PRO A 147 4.71 -7.42 -10.12
CA PRO A 147 3.78 -6.46 -9.56
C PRO A 147 4.27 -5.03 -9.79
N VAL A 148 3.33 -4.12 -10.01
CA VAL A 148 3.60 -2.69 -9.91
C VAL A 148 3.54 -2.31 -8.44
N TRP A 149 4.55 -1.64 -7.93
CA TRP A 149 4.61 -1.11 -6.58
C TRP A 149 4.18 0.36 -6.57
N GLN A 150 3.50 0.77 -5.51
CA GLN A 150 3.11 2.15 -5.24
C GLN A 150 3.57 2.53 -3.84
N ILE A 151 4.22 3.70 -3.71
CA ILE A 151 4.54 4.30 -2.43
C ILE A 151 3.24 4.77 -1.77
N VAL A 152 2.98 4.26 -0.57
CA VAL A 152 1.79 4.63 0.23
C VAL A 152 2.17 5.41 1.48
N TRP A 153 3.43 5.35 1.91
CA TRP A 153 3.92 6.13 3.04
C TRP A 153 5.43 6.30 2.97
N ALA A 154 5.91 7.43 3.49
CA ALA A 154 7.33 7.72 3.65
C ALA A 154 7.60 8.42 4.98
N GLY A 155 8.78 8.17 5.55
CA GLY A 155 9.23 8.83 6.76
C GLY A 155 10.75 8.87 6.89
N SER A 156 11.23 9.76 7.74
CA SER A 156 12.65 9.92 8.07
C SER A 156 12.89 9.89 9.58
N GLN A 157 14.03 9.36 9.98
CA GLN A 157 14.49 9.33 11.36
C GLN A 157 15.97 9.72 11.38
N VAL A 158 16.33 10.69 12.23
CA VAL A 158 17.72 11.07 12.48
C VAL A 158 18.22 10.26 13.67
N GLN A 159 19.35 9.58 13.51
CA GLN A 159 20.07 8.88 14.56
C GLN A 159 21.41 9.58 14.78
N CYS A 160 21.69 9.97 16.02
CA CYS A 160 22.94 10.62 16.37
C CYS A 160 23.72 9.72 17.31
N TRP A 161 24.98 9.46 16.98
CA TRP A 161 25.90 8.77 17.88
C TRP A 161 26.93 9.78 18.39
N THR A 162 26.85 10.09 19.69
CA THR A 162 27.93 10.74 20.42
C THR A 162 28.96 9.69 20.80
N GLY A 163 30.21 9.87 20.36
CA GLY A 163 31.33 9.04 20.81
C GLY A 163 31.41 8.98 22.33
N SER A 164 31.70 7.80 22.86
CA SER A 164 31.75 7.49 24.28
C SER A 164 32.81 8.30 25.04
N HIS A 165 32.39 9.42 25.63
CA HIS A 165 33.07 10.00 26.78
C HIS A 165 32.07 10.24 27.91
N PRO A 166 32.30 9.69 29.12
CA PRO A 166 31.46 9.95 30.27
C PRO A 166 31.88 11.31 30.84
N GLN A 167 31.33 12.41 30.33
CA GLN A 167 31.44 13.68 31.02
C GLN A 167 30.12 14.45 30.97
N THR A 168 29.60 14.59 32.19
CA THR A 168 28.60 15.53 32.68
C THR A 168 28.43 16.79 31.85
N THR A 169 27.16 17.10 31.56
CA THR A 169 26.65 18.41 31.14
C THR A 169 27.27 19.02 29.88
N LEU A 170 26.60 18.86 28.74
CA LEU A 170 26.08 20.01 27.97
C LEU A 170 25.28 19.50 26.77
N SER A 171 24.10 20.10 26.62
CA SER A 171 23.13 19.91 25.55
C SER A 171 23.81 20.04 24.17
N GLN A 172 24.11 18.92 23.51
CA GLN A 172 24.62 18.94 22.14
C GLN A 172 23.50 18.48 21.21
N LYS A 173 22.75 19.48 20.72
CA LYS A 173 21.81 19.34 19.63
C LYS A 173 22.49 18.57 18.50
N CYS A 174 21.86 17.50 18.04
CA CYS A 174 22.00 17.11 16.65
C CYS A 174 21.45 18.28 15.82
N ARG A 175 22.33 19.04 15.20
CA ARG A 175 21.92 20.07 14.26
C ARG A 175 22.13 19.56 12.84
#